data_AF-A0A8T1Y3L2-F1
#
_entry.id   AF-A0A8T1Y3L2-F1
#
_cell.length_a   1.000
_cell.length_b   1.000
_cell.length_c   1.000
_cell.angle_alpha   90.00
_cell.angle_beta   90.00
_cell.angle_gamma   90.00
#
_symmetry.space_group_name_H-M   'P 1'
#
loop_
_entity.id
_entity.type
_entity.pdbx_description
1 polymer ?
#
loop_
_entity_poly.entity_id
_entity_poly.type
_entity_poly.pdbx_seq_one_letter_code
_entity_poly.pdbx_strand_id
1 'polypeptide(L)'
;MNIHTLLFVSLLIFSLTESSRGRNKDRLFTELQNSIEVTAKPVKDSGVLEGGKDMVTITWKLKSSTKVDMDAAFKTIQIKLCYAPISQVDRPWRKSDNKLSKDNSCPHEIVSKPYDMTPQSLDWTVELDIPSGTYFVRAYGIDGDGHEVAYGQSTDEGRTTNLFSVQAISGHHVALDIASIFLSVFSVVSVFVIFVMEKRKTKVEQRR
;
A
#
# COMPACT_ATOMS: atom_id res chain seq x y z
N MET A 1 -40.47 16.35 -29.11
CA MET A 1 -39.14 15.74 -29.26
C MET A 1 -39.33 14.23 -29.20
N ASN A 2 -39.05 13.52 -30.29
CA ASN A 2 -39.50 12.15 -30.47
C ASN A 2 -38.66 11.21 -29.58
N ILE A 3 -39.28 10.22 -28.94
CA ILE A 3 -38.61 9.27 -28.03
C ILE A 3 -37.45 8.55 -28.75
N HIS A 4 -37.60 8.31 -30.06
CA HIS A 4 -36.54 7.77 -30.91
C HIS A 4 -35.33 8.70 -31.05
N THR A 5 -35.53 10.02 -31.05
CA THR A 5 -34.45 11.01 -31.13
C THR A 5 -33.66 11.07 -29.82
N LEU A 6 -34.34 10.95 -28.68
CA LEU A 6 -33.70 10.86 -27.35
C LEU A 6 -32.90 9.56 -27.17
N LEU A 7 -33.43 8.43 -27.63
CA LEU A 7 -32.74 7.14 -27.59
C LEU A 7 -31.50 7.13 -28.48
N PHE A 8 -31.57 7.71 -29.69
CA PHE A 8 -30.41 7.80 -30.59
C PHE A 8 -29.30 8.69 -30.03
N VAL A 9 -29.66 9.82 -29.42
CA VAL A 9 -28.69 10.73 -28.79
C VAL A 9 -28.05 10.07 -27.55
N SER A 10 -28.82 9.32 -26.76
CA SER A 10 -28.29 8.55 -25.62
C SER A 10 -27.33 7.44 -26.07
N LEU A 11 -27.63 6.73 -27.17
CA LEU A 11 -26.76 5.68 -27.71
C LEU A 11 -25.44 6.26 -28.26
N LEU A 12 -25.49 7.43 -28.89
CA LEU A 12 -24.32 8.16 -29.37
C LEU A 12 -23.43 8.68 -28.23
N ILE A 13 -24.02 9.11 -27.11
CA ILE A 13 -23.26 9.56 -25.93
C ILE A 13 -22.57 8.36 -25.25
N PHE A 14 -23.21 7.19 -25.17
CA PHE A 14 -22.60 5.98 -24.61
C PHE A 14 -21.48 5.38 -25.48
N SER A 15 -21.56 5.54 -26.81
CA SER A 15 -20.52 5.03 -27.73
C SER A 15 -19.28 5.93 -27.81
N LEU A 16 -19.33 7.17 -27.31
CA LEU A 16 -18.17 8.05 -27.22
C LEU A 16 -17.35 7.86 -25.93
N THR A 17 -17.85 7.11 -24.94
CA THR A 17 -17.10 6.85 -23.69
C THR A 17 -16.12 5.67 -23.76
N GLU A 18 -16.05 4.94 -24.87
CA GLU A 18 -15.14 3.77 -24.99
C GLU A 18 -13.77 4.09 -25.63
N SER A 19 -13.50 5.33 -26.05
CA SER A 19 -12.30 5.64 -26.86
C SER A 19 -11.21 6.48 -26.16
N SER A 20 -10.92 6.24 -24.89
CA SER A 20 -9.73 6.84 -24.24
C SER A 20 -8.93 5.91 -23.33
N ARG A 21 -9.21 4.60 -23.32
CA ARG A 21 -8.20 3.63 -22.86
C ARG A 21 -7.17 3.49 -23.97
N GLY A 22 -6.21 4.42 -23.96
CA GLY A 22 -4.98 4.31 -24.71
C GLY A 22 -4.46 2.89 -24.61
N ARG A 23 -4.11 2.32 -25.76
CA ARG A 23 -3.51 0.99 -25.91
C ARG A 23 -2.09 1.04 -25.33
N ASN A 24 -1.96 1.26 -24.03
CA ASN A 24 -0.72 1.04 -23.31
C ASN A 24 -0.54 -0.47 -23.25
N LYS A 25 0.46 -0.96 -23.97
CA LYS A 25 0.91 -2.35 -23.86
C LYS A 25 1.27 -2.57 -22.39
N ASP A 26 0.52 -3.42 -21.69
CA ASP A 26 0.85 -3.84 -20.31
C ASP A 26 2.32 -4.29 -20.29
N ARG A 27 3.18 -3.56 -19.58
CA ARG A 27 4.58 -3.95 -19.41
C ARG A 27 4.70 -5.06 -18.39
N LEU A 28 5.61 -5.99 -18.66
CA LEU A 28 5.88 -7.13 -17.80
C LEU A 28 7.10 -6.83 -16.93
N PHE A 29 7.03 -7.14 -15.64
CA PHE A 29 8.14 -7.04 -14.71
C PHE A 29 9.35 -7.86 -15.20
N THR A 30 9.12 -9.03 -15.80
CA THR A 30 10.16 -9.86 -16.42
C THR A 30 10.90 -9.20 -17.59
N GLU A 31 10.33 -8.17 -18.21
CA GLU A 31 10.99 -7.43 -19.30
C GLU A 31 11.91 -6.31 -18.78
N LEU A 32 11.77 -5.92 -17.51
CA LEU A 32 12.59 -4.86 -16.93
C LEU A 32 13.99 -5.37 -16.64
N GLN A 33 14.98 -4.52 -16.86
CA GLN A 33 16.37 -4.87 -16.60
C GLN A 33 16.75 -4.58 -15.14
N ASN A 34 17.37 -5.54 -14.47
CA ASN A 34 17.85 -5.41 -13.09
C ASN A 34 19.18 -4.66 -13.02
N SER A 35 19.16 -3.36 -13.27
CA SER A 35 20.35 -2.51 -13.41
C SER A 35 20.59 -1.54 -12.26
N ILE A 36 19.64 -1.40 -11.34
CA ILE A 36 19.77 -0.52 -10.18
C ILE A 36 20.18 -1.36 -8.97
N GLU A 37 21.22 -0.92 -8.26
CA GLU A 37 21.59 -1.44 -6.95
C GLU A 37 20.86 -0.61 -5.90
N VAL A 38 20.11 -1.26 -5.02
CA VAL A 38 19.34 -0.60 -3.95
C VAL A 38 19.74 -1.23 -2.63
N THR A 39 19.95 -0.41 -1.61
CA THR A 39 20.13 -0.85 -0.23
C THR A 39 19.15 -0.10 0.65
N ALA A 40 18.52 -0.80 1.58
CA ALA A 40 17.63 -0.21 2.57
C ALA A 40 18.08 -0.70 3.95
N LYS A 41 18.45 0.23 4.82
CA LYS A 41 18.92 -0.06 6.17
C LYS A 41 18.11 0.76 7.17
N PRO A 42 17.32 0.11 8.04
CA PRO A 42 16.72 0.81 9.16
C PRO A 42 17.82 1.45 10.02
N VAL A 43 17.60 2.70 10.44
CA VAL A 43 18.54 3.40 11.34
C VAL A 43 18.60 2.72 12.72
N LYS A 44 17.49 2.06 13.08
CA LYS A 44 17.36 1.26 14.29
C LYS A 44 17.90 -0.15 14.03
N ASP A 45 18.93 -0.56 14.78
CA ASP A 45 19.64 -1.84 14.58
C ASP A 45 18.77 -3.09 14.79
N SER A 46 17.67 -2.99 15.55
CA SER A 46 16.77 -4.13 15.75
C SER A 46 15.36 -3.72 16.17
N GLY A 47 14.40 -4.53 15.75
CA GLY A 47 12.99 -4.40 16.13
C GLY A 47 12.09 -3.98 14.98
N VAL A 48 10.82 -3.81 15.31
CA VAL A 48 9.78 -3.35 14.39
C VAL A 48 9.84 -1.82 14.33
N LEU A 49 9.71 -1.27 13.12
CA LEU A 49 9.73 0.17 12.88
C LEU A 49 8.35 0.77 13.15
N GLU A 50 8.34 1.87 13.91
CA GLU A 50 7.13 2.63 14.21
C GLU A 50 6.92 3.74 13.16
N GLY A 51 5.75 3.75 12.54
CA GLY A 51 5.34 4.84 11.65
C GLY A 51 5.36 6.21 12.35
N GLY A 52 5.80 7.23 11.63
CA GLY A 52 5.96 8.62 12.08
C GLY A 52 7.20 8.89 12.93
N LYS A 53 8.03 7.88 13.21
CA LYS A 53 9.13 8.00 14.17
C LYS A 53 10.43 7.36 13.67
N ASP A 54 10.37 6.09 13.28
CA ASP A 54 11.56 5.36 12.85
C ASP A 54 11.90 5.67 11.38
N MET A 55 13.20 5.64 11.05
CA MET A 55 13.71 5.98 9.72
C MET A 55 14.44 4.80 9.07
N VAL A 56 14.43 4.80 7.74
CA VAL A 56 15.18 3.87 6.89
C VAL A 56 16.06 4.67 5.95
N THR A 57 17.36 4.44 6.01
CA THR A 57 18.32 4.98 5.05
C THR A 57 18.29 4.12 3.79
N ILE A 58 17.88 4.73 2.69
CA ILE A 58 17.77 4.09 1.38
C ILE A 58 18.85 4.67 0.50
N THR A 59 19.69 3.81 -0.07
CA THR A 59 20.69 4.19 -1.06
C THR A 59 20.44 3.48 -2.37
N TRP A 60 20.71 4.17 -3.47
CA TRP A 60 20.64 3.59 -4.79
C TRP A 60 21.71 4.15 -5.70
N LYS A 61 22.13 3.32 -6.64
CA LYS A 61 23.08 3.66 -7.70
C LYS A 61 22.90 2.70 -8.86
N LEU A 62 23.44 3.05 -10.03
CA LEU A 62 23.51 2.10 -11.13
C LEU A 62 24.56 1.02 -10.85
N LYS A 63 24.28 -0.22 -11.23
CA LYS A 63 25.27 -1.30 -11.18
C LYS A 63 26.38 -1.01 -12.20
N SER A 64 27.63 -1.20 -11.80
CA SER A 64 28.82 -0.91 -12.64
C SER A 64 28.91 -1.77 -13.92
N SER A 65 28.16 -2.87 -14.00
CA SER A 65 28.10 -3.76 -15.18
C SER A 65 26.99 -3.40 -16.17
N THR A 66 26.26 -2.31 -15.95
CA THR A 66 25.15 -1.90 -16.82
C THR A 66 25.67 -1.25 -18.10
N LYS A 67 25.05 -1.57 -19.24
CA LYS A 67 25.42 -0.99 -20.55
C LYS A 67 25.19 0.54 -20.55
N VAL A 68 26.13 1.27 -21.14
CA VAL A 68 26.21 2.74 -21.26
C VAL A 68 24.93 3.39 -21.85
N ASP A 69 24.13 2.65 -22.62
CA ASP A 69 22.85 3.13 -23.17
C ASP A 69 21.74 3.33 -22.12
N MET A 70 21.86 2.77 -20.92
CA MET A 70 20.84 2.96 -19.88
C MET A 70 20.85 4.34 -19.22
N ASP A 71 22.02 4.97 -19.14
CA ASP A 71 22.17 6.33 -18.61
C ASP A 71 21.41 7.35 -19.47
N ALA A 72 21.16 7.02 -20.75
CA ALA A 72 20.30 7.79 -21.64
C ALA A 72 18.82 7.39 -21.58
N ALA A 73 18.48 6.26 -20.95
CA ALA A 73 17.18 5.62 -21.09
C ALA A 73 16.17 5.97 -19.98
N PHE A 74 16.60 6.19 -18.73
CA PHE A 74 15.68 6.58 -17.65
C PHE A 74 15.98 7.98 -17.09
N LYS A 75 14.97 8.86 -17.12
CA LYS A 75 15.04 10.26 -16.70
C LYS A 75 14.69 10.46 -15.23
N THR A 76 13.93 9.54 -14.67
CA THR A 76 13.40 9.64 -13.31
C THR A 76 13.64 8.32 -12.59
N ILE A 77 14.01 8.41 -11.33
CA ILE A 77 14.08 7.28 -10.42
C ILE A 77 12.91 7.35 -9.46
N GLN A 78 12.16 6.26 -9.38
CA GLN A 78 11.01 6.12 -8.49
C GLN A 78 11.27 5.00 -7.51
N ILE A 79 11.26 5.31 -6.23
CA ILE A 79 11.49 4.35 -5.15
C ILE A 79 10.16 4.03 -4.51
N LYS A 80 9.85 2.74 -4.41
CA LYS A 80 8.62 2.23 -3.82
C LYS A 80 8.92 1.27 -2.68
N LEU A 81 8.02 1.26 -1.71
CA LEU A 81 7.99 0.29 -0.63
C LEU A 81 7.13 -0.91 -1.06
N CYS A 82 7.69 -2.12 -0.94
CA CYS A 82 7.09 -3.34 -1.42
C CYS A 82 6.89 -4.37 -0.32
N TYR A 83 5.75 -5.05 -0.32
CA TYR A 83 5.45 -6.15 0.60
C TYR A 83 6.35 -7.35 0.33
N ALA A 84 7.04 -7.84 1.37
CA ALA A 84 7.72 -9.13 1.32
C ALA A 84 6.70 -10.28 1.19
N PRO A 85 7.08 -11.46 0.64
CA PRO A 85 6.17 -12.58 0.43
C PRO A 85 5.38 -12.98 1.68
N ILE A 86 6.02 -12.94 2.86
CA ILE A 86 5.38 -13.23 4.16
C ILE A 86 4.18 -12.32 4.46
N SER A 87 4.19 -11.09 3.95
CA SER A 87 3.11 -10.11 4.11
C SER A 87 2.05 -10.13 3.01
N GLN A 88 2.19 -11.04 2.04
CA GLN A 88 1.24 -11.26 0.94
C GLN A 88 0.32 -12.48 1.17
N VAL A 89 0.66 -13.35 2.12
CA VAL A 89 -0.13 -14.55 2.47
C VAL A 89 -1.53 -14.14 2.90
N ASP A 90 -2.55 -14.79 2.31
CA ASP A 90 -3.98 -14.53 2.51
C ASP A 90 -4.43 -13.08 2.27
N ARG A 91 -3.62 -12.30 1.52
CA ARG A 91 -3.90 -10.89 1.21
C ARG A 91 -3.77 -10.63 -0.29
N PRO A 92 -4.78 -11.02 -1.10
CA PRO A 92 -4.74 -10.84 -2.55
C PRO A 92 -4.48 -9.40 -3.01
N TRP A 93 -4.91 -8.41 -2.22
CA TRP A 93 -4.68 -6.98 -2.47
C TRP A 93 -3.24 -6.51 -2.25
N ARG A 94 -2.32 -7.40 -1.85
CA ARG A 94 -0.86 -7.15 -1.72
C ARG A 94 -0.03 -8.03 -2.67
N LYS A 95 -0.70 -8.80 -3.51
CA LYS A 95 -0.06 -9.87 -4.30
C LYS A 95 0.78 -9.28 -5.43
N SER A 96 1.94 -9.90 -5.65
CA SER A 96 2.80 -9.60 -6.78
C SER A 96 2.21 -10.13 -8.09
N ASP A 97 2.30 -9.36 -9.17
CA ASP A 97 1.93 -9.79 -10.53
C ASP A 97 3.08 -9.49 -11.50
N ASN A 98 3.14 -10.23 -12.62
CA ASN A 98 4.11 -9.92 -13.65
C ASN A 98 3.69 -8.68 -14.45
N LYS A 99 2.40 -8.42 -14.63
CA LYS A 99 1.94 -7.18 -15.25
C LYS A 99 2.09 -6.05 -14.26
N LEU A 100 2.92 -5.06 -14.56
CA LEU A 100 3.15 -3.92 -13.67
C LEU A 100 1.86 -3.17 -13.34
N SER A 101 0.94 -3.07 -14.29
CA SER A 101 -0.38 -2.46 -14.10
C SER A 101 -1.29 -3.19 -13.10
N LYS A 102 -0.96 -4.44 -12.74
CA LYS A 102 -1.70 -5.28 -11.80
C LYS A 102 -0.88 -5.66 -10.57
N ASP A 103 0.38 -5.22 -10.48
CA ASP A 103 1.25 -5.53 -9.36
C ASP A 103 0.86 -4.69 -8.15
N ASN A 104 0.24 -5.32 -7.15
CA ASN A 104 -0.14 -4.67 -5.90
C ASN A 104 0.93 -4.81 -4.80
N SER A 105 2.10 -5.38 -5.13
CA SER A 105 3.14 -5.62 -4.14
C SER A 105 3.87 -4.35 -3.72
N CYS A 106 3.91 -3.31 -4.55
CA CYS A 106 4.65 -2.06 -4.30
C CYS A 106 3.75 -0.81 -4.37
N PRO A 107 2.75 -0.65 -3.48
CA PRO A 107 1.76 0.41 -3.63
C PRO A 107 2.21 1.78 -3.13
N HIS A 108 3.21 1.85 -2.24
CA HIS A 108 3.62 3.11 -1.61
C HIS A 108 4.86 3.66 -2.32
N GLU A 109 4.77 4.88 -2.81
CA GLU A 109 5.92 5.64 -3.31
C GLU A 109 6.62 6.33 -2.15
N ILE A 110 7.94 6.16 -2.07
CA ILE A 110 8.79 6.83 -1.09
C ILE A 110 9.33 8.15 -1.66
N VAL A 111 9.83 8.10 -2.89
CA VAL A 111 10.32 9.28 -3.60
C VAL A 111 10.29 9.06 -5.11
N SER A 112 9.98 10.11 -5.85
CA SER A 112 10.17 10.19 -7.29
C SER A 112 10.92 11.46 -7.62
N LYS A 113 12.07 11.34 -8.28
CA LYS A 113 12.89 12.50 -8.63
C LYS A 113 13.74 12.25 -9.88
N PRO A 114 14.26 13.30 -10.53
CA PRO A 114 15.17 13.16 -11.66
C PRO A 114 16.34 12.25 -11.30
N TYR A 115 16.69 11.37 -12.24
CA TYR A 115 17.83 10.50 -12.08
C TYR A 115 19.11 11.33 -12.19
N ASP A 116 19.99 11.14 -11.21
CA ASP A 116 21.34 11.68 -11.21
C ASP A 116 22.27 10.47 -11.34
N MET A 117 23.24 10.53 -12.25
CA MET A 117 24.18 9.42 -12.52
C MET A 117 25.11 9.12 -11.34
N THR A 118 24.99 9.88 -10.26
CA THR A 118 25.73 9.70 -9.02
C THR A 118 24.97 8.80 -8.02
N PRO A 119 25.69 8.08 -7.13
CA PRO A 119 25.06 7.39 -6.01
C PRO A 119 24.28 8.37 -5.13
N GLN A 120 23.03 8.03 -4.80
CA GLN A 120 22.17 8.86 -3.98
C GLN A 120 21.72 8.12 -2.72
N SER A 121 21.45 8.90 -1.68
CA SER A 121 20.96 8.44 -0.38
C SER A 121 19.79 9.31 0.06
N LEU A 122 18.82 8.69 0.74
CA LEU A 122 17.69 9.35 1.38
C LEU A 122 17.40 8.68 2.71
N ASP A 123 17.26 9.48 3.76
CA ASP A 123 16.71 9.02 5.03
C ASP A 123 15.19 9.24 4.97
N TRP A 124 14.45 8.14 4.84
CA TRP A 124 12.98 8.16 4.77
C TRP A 124 12.41 7.80 6.14
N THR A 125 11.60 8.70 6.70
CA THR A 125 10.79 8.40 7.88
C THR A 125 9.60 7.55 7.46
N VAL A 126 9.38 6.41 8.12
CA VAL A 126 8.23 5.55 7.84
C VAL A 126 6.95 6.36 8.05
N GLU A 127 6.10 6.46 7.03
CA GLU A 127 4.88 7.26 7.11
C GLU A 127 3.82 6.61 8.03
N LEU A 128 2.91 7.44 8.55
CA LEU A 128 1.89 7.02 9.52
C LEU A 128 0.85 6.07 8.93
N ASP A 129 0.62 6.16 7.62
CA ASP A 129 -0.38 5.40 6.87
C ASP A 129 0.18 4.08 6.31
N ILE A 130 1.47 3.80 6.52
CA ILE A 130 2.09 2.53 6.13
C ILE A 130 1.51 1.41 7.00
N PRO A 131 0.80 0.44 6.42
CA PRO A 131 0.14 -0.59 7.21
C PRO A 131 1.16 -1.58 7.79
N SER A 132 0.78 -2.27 8.86
CA SER A 132 1.66 -3.29 9.45
C SER A 132 1.99 -4.39 8.45
N GLY A 133 3.28 -4.73 8.38
CA GLY A 133 3.82 -5.71 7.46
C GLY A 133 5.34 -5.73 7.42
N THR A 134 5.89 -6.69 6.68
CA THR A 134 7.29 -6.82 6.37
C THR A 134 7.52 -6.37 4.93
N TYR A 135 8.53 -5.53 4.74
CA TYR A 135 8.77 -4.81 3.51
C TYR A 135 10.22 -4.92 3.04
N PHE A 136 10.40 -4.61 1.76
CA PHE A 136 11.68 -4.29 1.13
C PHE A 136 11.49 -3.07 0.23
N VAL A 137 12.59 -2.47 -0.24
CA VAL A 137 12.54 -1.32 -1.13
C VAL A 137 12.87 -1.74 -2.55
N ARG A 138 12.12 -1.21 -3.52
CA ARG A 138 12.38 -1.37 -4.95
C ARG A 138 12.48 -0.02 -5.63
N ALA A 139 13.52 0.17 -6.42
CA ALA A 139 13.66 1.31 -7.32
C ALA A 139 13.23 0.90 -8.74
N TYR A 140 12.59 1.83 -9.44
CA TYR A 140 12.25 1.75 -10.84
C TYR A 140 12.91 2.92 -11.60
N GLY A 141 13.52 2.61 -12.72
CA GLY A 141 13.98 3.61 -13.69
C GLY A 141 12.86 3.88 -14.69
N ILE A 142 12.44 5.14 -14.79
CA ILE A 142 11.35 5.60 -15.63
C ILE A 142 11.89 6.35 -16.86
N ASP A 143 11.44 5.96 -18.05
CA ASP A 143 11.81 6.58 -19.32
C ASP A 143 11.15 7.96 -19.54
N GLY A 144 11.53 8.65 -20.62
CA GLY A 144 10.96 9.96 -20.95
C GLY A 144 9.47 9.95 -21.30
N ASP A 145 8.91 8.77 -21.55
CA ASP A 145 7.49 8.56 -21.83
C ASP A 145 6.72 8.16 -20.56
N GLY A 146 7.39 8.10 -19.41
CA GLY A 146 6.78 7.80 -18.11
C GLY A 146 6.65 6.31 -17.79
N HIS A 147 7.36 5.43 -18.49
CA HIS A 147 7.25 3.98 -18.29
C HIS A 147 8.47 3.37 -17.57
N GLU A 148 8.23 2.33 -16.79
CA GLU A 148 9.29 1.57 -16.14
C GLU A 148 10.11 0.75 -17.17
N VAL A 149 11.41 1.00 -17.24
CA VAL A 149 12.37 0.29 -18.13
C VAL A 149 13.40 -0.54 -17.36
N ALA A 150 13.64 -0.17 -16.10
CA ALA A 150 14.65 -0.79 -15.25
C ALA A 150 14.13 -0.94 -13.83
N TYR A 151 14.72 -1.86 -13.08
CA TYR A 151 14.45 -2.02 -11.66
C TYR A 151 15.71 -2.37 -10.88
N GLY A 152 15.58 -2.23 -9.56
CA GLY A 152 16.50 -2.74 -8.55
C GLY A 152 15.76 -2.92 -7.25
N GLN A 153 16.19 -3.85 -6.39
CA GLN A 153 15.54 -4.07 -5.11
C GLN A 153 16.56 -4.38 -4.02
N SER A 154 16.22 -4.04 -2.77
CA SER A 154 17.11 -4.22 -1.62
C SER A 154 17.28 -5.67 -1.17
N THR A 155 16.49 -6.58 -1.73
CA THR A 155 16.36 -7.98 -1.34
C THR A 155 16.79 -8.92 -2.48
N ASP A 156 17.03 -10.19 -2.16
CA ASP A 156 17.33 -11.26 -3.12
C ASP A 156 16.13 -11.59 -4.02
N GLU A 157 16.34 -12.43 -5.05
CA GLU A 157 15.27 -12.83 -5.98
C GLU A 157 14.10 -13.53 -5.27
N GLY A 158 14.38 -14.30 -4.21
CA GLY A 158 13.38 -14.93 -3.36
C GLY A 158 12.70 -13.97 -2.37
N ARG A 159 13.20 -12.74 -2.25
CA ARG A 159 12.69 -11.68 -1.36
C ARG A 159 12.68 -12.10 0.10
N THR A 160 13.78 -12.72 0.55
CA THR A 160 13.94 -13.31 1.89
C THR A 160 14.95 -12.58 2.77
N THR A 161 15.82 -11.76 2.18
CA THR A 161 16.92 -11.05 2.85
C THR A 161 16.70 -9.53 2.87
N ASN A 162 17.39 -8.80 3.76
CA ASN A 162 17.29 -7.34 3.88
C ASN A 162 15.84 -6.81 3.97
N LEU A 163 15.02 -7.54 4.71
CA LEU A 163 13.64 -7.17 5.01
C LEU A 163 13.59 -6.41 6.33
N PHE A 164 12.63 -5.50 6.44
CA PHE A 164 12.32 -4.83 7.70
C PHE A 164 10.82 -4.87 7.97
N SER A 165 10.45 -4.89 9.24
CA SER A 165 9.03 -4.92 9.64
C SER A 165 8.61 -3.54 10.11
N VAL A 166 7.42 -3.13 9.68
CA VAL A 166 6.75 -1.91 10.10
C VAL A 166 5.51 -2.28 10.89
N GLN A 167 5.29 -1.57 11.99
CA GLN A 167 4.06 -1.59 12.75
C GLN A 167 3.35 -0.26 12.52
N ALA A 168 2.16 -0.34 11.91
CA ALA A 168 1.28 0.80 11.79
C ALA A 168 0.89 1.32 13.17
N ILE A 169 0.60 2.62 13.23
CA ILE A 169 -0.04 3.17 14.41
C ILE A 169 -1.42 2.53 14.53
N SER A 170 -1.62 1.82 15.64
CA SER A 170 -2.92 1.26 15.94
C SER A 170 -3.88 2.40 16.26
N GLY A 171 -4.99 2.49 15.52
CA GLY A 171 -6.13 3.34 15.90
C GLY A 171 -6.90 2.81 17.12
N HIS A 172 -6.43 1.71 17.74
CA HIS A 172 -6.97 1.15 18.97
C HIS A 172 -6.56 2.04 20.14
N HIS A 173 -7.37 3.06 20.39
CA HIS A 173 -7.23 3.88 21.59
C HIS A 173 -7.75 3.09 22.79
N VAL A 174 -6.92 2.93 23.82
CA VAL A 174 -7.30 2.27 25.09
C VAL A 174 -8.59 2.85 25.67
N ALA A 175 -8.84 4.15 25.45
CA ALA A 175 -10.09 4.80 25.84
C ALA A 175 -11.34 4.22 25.15
N LEU A 176 -11.25 3.86 23.86
CA LEU A 176 -12.33 3.23 23.12
C LEU A 176 -12.62 1.82 23.62
N ASP A 177 -11.58 1.06 23.99
CA ASP A 177 -11.77 -0.30 24.56
C ASP A 177 -12.45 -0.22 25.93
N ILE A 178 -11.98 0.69 26.77
CA ILE A 178 -12.57 0.93 28.08
C ILE A 178 -14.04 1.35 27.93
N ALA A 179 -14.32 2.32 27.05
CA ALA A 179 -15.70 2.77 26.79
C ALA A 179 -16.59 1.63 26.28
N SER A 180 -16.08 0.80 25.38
CA SER A 180 -16.79 -0.38 24.85
C SER A 180 -17.18 -1.36 25.97
N ILE A 181 -16.24 -1.66 26.87
CA ILE A 181 -16.50 -2.53 28.02
C ILE A 181 -17.60 -1.91 28.91
N PHE A 182 -17.49 -0.63 29.28
CA PHE A 182 -18.49 0.02 30.14
C PHE A 182 -19.88 0.04 29.51
N LEU A 183 -19.99 0.38 28.22
CA LEU A 183 -21.27 0.42 27.51
C LEU A 183 -21.89 -0.98 27.40
N SER A 184 -21.07 -2.02 27.18
CA SER A 184 -21.55 -3.41 27.12
C SER A 184 -22.13 -3.88 28.47
N VAL A 185 -21.43 -3.60 29.57
CA VAL A 185 -21.88 -3.93 30.93
C VAL A 185 -23.14 -3.15 31.28
N PHE A 186 -23.18 -1.85 30.98
CA PHE A 186 -24.34 -1.00 31.23
C PHE A 186 -25.58 -1.49 30.48
N SER A 187 -25.42 -1.94 29.23
CA SER A 187 -26.51 -2.52 28.43
C SER A 187 -27.10 -3.77 29.10
N VAL A 188 -26.27 -4.73 29.50
CA VAL A 188 -26.75 -5.96 30.15
C VAL A 188 -27.43 -5.67 31.49
N VAL A 189 -26.85 -4.78 32.30
CA VAL A 189 -27.41 -4.39 33.59
C VAL A 189 -28.73 -3.66 33.43
N SER A 190 -28.83 -2.72 32.48
CA SER A 190 -30.07 -1.98 32.26
C SER A 190 -31.22 -2.89 31.80
N VAL A 191 -30.96 -3.84 30.90
CA VAL A 191 -31.95 -4.86 30.50
C VAL A 191 -32.39 -5.71 31.70
N PHE A 192 -31.45 -6.14 32.53
CA PHE A 192 -31.76 -6.93 33.73
C PHE A 192 -32.63 -6.14 34.72
N VAL A 193 -32.29 -4.88 34.98
CA VAL A 193 -33.05 -4.00 35.87
C VAL A 193 -34.48 -3.80 35.35
N ILE A 194 -34.65 -3.51 34.06
CA ILE A 194 -35.97 -3.37 33.43
C ILE A 194 -36.79 -4.65 33.60
N PHE A 195 -36.18 -5.82 33.33
CA PHE A 195 -36.85 -7.11 33.49
C PHE A 195 -37.32 -7.38 34.92
N VAL A 196 -36.49 -7.07 35.92
CA VAL A 196 -36.86 -7.21 37.34
C VAL A 196 -37.97 -6.23 37.72
N MET A 197 -37.93 -4.99 37.21
CA MET A 197 -38.97 -4.00 37.45
C MET A 197 -40.32 -4.44 36.87
N GLU A 198 -40.36 -4.96 35.64
CA GLU A 198 -41.60 -5.49 35.04
C GLU A 198 -42.15 -6.70 35.79
N LYS A 199 -41.28 -7.64 36.20
CA LYS A 199 -41.66 -8.78 37.05
C LYS A 199 -42.25 -8.35 38.40
N ARG A 200 -41.77 -7.24 38.97
CA ARG A 200 -42.32 -6.70 40.22
C ARG A 200 -43.68 -6.03 40.00
N LYS A 201 -43.85 -5.27 38.91
CA LYS A 201 -45.14 -4.63 38.57
C LYS A 201 -46.26 -5.65 38.38
N THR A 202 -46.02 -6.71 37.60
CA THR A 202 -47.00 -7.78 37.36
C THR A 202 -47.43 -8.51 38.66
N LYS A 203 -46.49 -8.75 39.59
CA LYS A 203 -46.81 -9.33 40.91
C LYS A 203 -47.65 -8.40 41.80
N VAL A 204 -47.52 -7.10 41.65
CA VAL A 204 -48.32 -6.11 42.41
C VAL A 204 -49.73 -6.01 41.83
N GLU A 205 -49.88 -6.00 40.51
CA GLU A 205 -51.18 -6.02 39.84
C GLU A 205 -51.97 -7.30 40.12
N GLN A 206 -51.34 -8.48 40.18
CA GLN A 206 -52.03 -9.73 40.54
C GLN A 206 -52.48 -9.82 42.01
N ARG A 207 -51.95 -8.97 42.89
CA ARG A 207 -52.36 -8.91 44.31
C ARG A 207 -53.42 -7.84 44.60
N ARG A 208 -53.76 -7.03 43.61
CA ARG A 208 -54.78 -5.98 43.72
C ARG A 208 -56.10 -6.48 43.16
#